data_AF-A0A3N4K4W9-F1
#
_entry.id   AF-A0A3N4K4W9-F1
#
_cell.length_a   1.000
_cell.length_b   1.000
_cell.length_c   1.000
_cell.angle_alpha   90.00
_cell.angle_beta   90.00
_cell.angle_gamma   90.00
#
_symmetry.space_group_name_H-M   'P 1'
#
loop_
_entity.id
_entity.type
_entity.pdbx_description
1 polymer ?
#
loop_
_entity_poly.entity_id
_entity_poly.type
_entity_poly.pdbx_seq_one_letter_code
_entity_poly.pdbx_strand_id
1 'polypeptide(L)'
;MPSCSWGVPLSPLQSKFAASFVATTLLVVIFFFIAYPRTAYSYSDFEFAFDSFGGEVGGVFPRENEIVRGLGNNVPGSYNLEPGQINYWVLEPSQLFIDDDDSSGAKRRSEEGPMGELRKRQDDDNGGQDRSRTVYLTFNTCLQPQRNNTGDAANDDGDNDGSVPKLRQLELYLSNSSSNQAPGPGVLDRPQTSIPVVLGYANITFNTSGSVWVGVYAPEVGDKTQWGGIWNYELVLSTKKQYHGYVDDQFLYLVDSDNEAALLITGNMTAASAIDGGVNEEFEGDELMKRPPPYLMYAQNRGVSSRFQGLERSYCAVTKLAQVRSGSLDVSMTRRGLGNLPKQQFHLKELNRSSSYFGYLARPNSTSPSDTSGTLWRAMRINTKKDGNCQIIYNLPFCSEVAYAVPSNPTLFNMNNLTNFYDDIAQSWYKNFSYSLQQIQCNASRSAQYSPARDCADCDAAYKNWLCAVTIPRCMDYSSKLPYLAERAVGELFYNASSKKNQTHPFNTTDVVPLLEDGNMTHTEFSRNARIDQVIRPGPYKEVKPCIDLCWTLVQSCSSNLGFQCPRSESWGMLQSYGTRDMRGDVTCSFLGAVYFLSSAERRWNWVSGGWGWIWGLGMAAWFAWTGL
;
A
#
# COMPACT_ATOMS: atom_id res chain seq x y z
N MET A 1 -46.06 -37.38 -43.31
CA MET A 1 -46.49 -37.48 -41.90
C MET A 1 -46.01 -38.82 -41.37
N PRO A 2 -45.01 -38.80 -40.47
CA PRO A 2 -45.33 -39.10 -39.08
C PRO A 2 -44.56 -38.23 -38.07
N SER A 3 -45.19 -38.06 -36.91
CA SER A 3 -44.69 -37.45 -35.68
C SER A 3 -43.90 -38.46 -34.86
N CYS A 4 -42.66 -38.13 -34.47
CA CYS A 4 -41.88 -38.90 -33.50
C CYS A 4 -41.99 -38.29 -32.11
N SER A 5 -42.71 -38.99 -31.24
CA SER A 5 -42.68 -38.87 -29.78
C SER A 5 -41.46 -39.60 -29.25
N TRP A 6 -40.61 -38.92 -28.49
CA TRP A 6 -39.57 -39.52 -27.64
C TRP A 6 -39.69 -38.92 -26.23
N GLY A 7 -40.49 -39.57 -25.40
CA GLY A 7 -40.52 -39.33 -23.96
C GLY A 7 -40.40 -40.67 -23.24
N VAL A 8 -39.25 -40.94 -22.64
CA VAL A 8 -39.06 -42.12 -21.79
C VAL A 8 -39.88 -41.92 -20.52
N PRO A 9 -40.77 -42.87 -20.12
CA PRO A 9 -41.56 -42.73 -18.91
C PRO A 9 -40.64 -42.86 -17.68
N LEU A 10 -40.44 -41.75 -16.97
CA LEU A 10 -39.73 -41.73 -15.69
C LEU A 10 -40.54 -42.52 -14.65
N SER A 11 -39.85 -43.36 -13.85
CA SER A 11 -40.51 -44.07 -12.75
C SER A 11 -41.07 -43.08 -11.72
N PRO A 12 -42.09 -43.46 -10.92
CA PRO A 12 -42.69 -42.57 -9.92
C PRO A 12 -41.67 -41.99 -8.94
N LEU A 13 -40.58 -42.72 -8.68
CA LEU A 13 -39.51 -42.32 -7.78
C LEU A 13 -38.54 -41.32 -8.44
N GLN A 14 -38.25 -41.50 -9.73
CA GLN A 14 -37.44 -40.56 -10.52
C GLN A 14 -38.18 -39.23 -10.75
N SER A 15 -39.49 -39.28 -10.98
CA SER A 15 -40.33 -38.08 -11.09
C SER A 15 -40.39 -37.29 -9.78
N LYS A 16 -40.52 -37.97 -8.63
CA LYS A 16 -40.48 -37.33 -7.30
C LYS A 16 -39.12 -36.73 -6.96
N PHE A 17 -38.03 -37.40 -7.36
CA PHE A 17 -36.68 -36.89 -7.17
C PHE A 17 -36.43 -35.65 -8.04
N ALA A 18 -36.82 -35.69 -9.32
CA ALA A 18 -36.72 -34.54 -10.22
C ALA A 18 -37.55 -33.35 -9.71
N ALA A 19 -38.77 -33.59 -9.24
CA ALA A 19 -39.61 -32.56 -8.66
C ALA A 19 -39.00 -31.94 -7.38
N SER A 20 -38.44 -32.77 -6.48
CA SER A 20 -37.76 -32.27 -5.28
C SER A 20 -36.47 -31.51 -5.61
N PHE A 21 -35.71 -31.96 -6.61
CA PHE A 21 -34.48 -31.31 -7.04
C PHE A 21 -34.75 -29.95 -7.67
N VAL A 22 -35.79 -29.84 -8.52
CA VAL A 22 -36.24 -28.56 -9.09
C VAL A 22 -36.76 -27.63 -8.00
N ALA A 23 -37.56 -28.13 -7.05
CA ALA A 23 -38.07 -27.31 -5.95
C ALA A 23 -36.95 -26.78 -5.05
N THR A 24 -35.94 -27.59 -4.74
CA THR A 24 -34.79 -27.17 -3.91
C THR A 24 -33.87 -26.21 -4.65
N THR A 25 -33.59 -26.41 -5.93
CA THR A 25 -32.81 -25.44 -6.72
C THR A 25 -33.54 -24.10 -6.85
N LEU A 26 -34.85 -24.10 -7.04
CA LEU A 26 -35.66 -22.88 -7.14
C LEU A 26 -35.70 -22.13 -5.80
N LEU A 27 -35.77 -22.85 -4.68
CA LEU A 27 -35.65 -22.26 -3.34
C LEU A 27 -34.27 -21.66 -3.08
N VAL A 28 -33.19 -22.33 -3.49
CA VAL A 28 -31.82 -21.79 -3.37
C VAL A 28 -31.65 -20.53 -4.21
N VAL A 29 -32.21 -20.51 -5.42
CA VAL A 29 -32.20 -19.31 -6.28
C VAL A 29 -32.99 -18.17 -5.65
N ILE A 30 -34.21 -18.41 -5.14
CA ILE A 30 -35.00 -17.40 -4.43
C ILE A 30 -34.25 -16.89 -3.19
N PHE A 31 -33.66 -17.78 -2.40
CA PHE A 31 -32.89 -17.41 -1.22
C PHE A 31 -31.65 -16.58 -1.58
N PHE A 32 -31.00 -16.90 -2.70
CA PHE A 32 -29.89 -16.11 -3.24
C PHE A 32 -30.33 -14.70 -3.66
N PHE A 33 -31.51 -14.55 -4.29
CA PHE A 33 -32.07 -13.24 -4.65
C PHE A 33 -32.56 -12.42 -3.45
N ILE A 34 -33.07 -13.07 -2.39
CA ILE A 34 -33.50 -12.39 -1.15
C ILE A 34 -32.30 -11.99 -0.29
N ALA A 35 -31.29 -12.86 -0.17
CA ALA A 35 -30.09 -12.60 0.63
C ALA A 35 -29.14 -11.59 -0.02
N TYR A 36 -29.18 -11.44 -1.34
CA TYR A 36 -28.35 -10.51 -2.09
C TYR A 36 -29.19 -9.66 -3.08
N PRO A 37 -29.91 -8.63 -2.61
CA PRO A 37 -30.66 -7.75 -3.50
C PRO A 37 -29.70 -6.84 -4.27
N ARG A 38 -29.17 -7.33 -5.40
CA ARG A 38 -28.47 -6.51 -6.39
C ARG A 38 -28.89 -6.91 -7.80
N THR A 39 -30.13 -6.60 -8.14
CA THR A 39 -30.56 -6.33 -9.52
C THR A 39 -31.80 -5.44 -9.48
N ALA A 40 -31.58 -4.13 -9.40
CA ALA A 40 -32.55 -3.16 -9.89
C ALA A 40 -31.84 -2.34 -10.98
N TYR A 41 -32.07 -2.72 -12.23
CA TYR A 41 -31.94 -1.78 -13.33
C TYR A 41 -33.05 -0.74 -13.13
N SER A 42 -32.71 0.47 -12.68
CA SER A 42 -33.65 1.59 -12.79
C SER A 42 -33.61 2.11 -14.22
N TYR A 43 -34.55 1.61 -15.04
CA TYR A 43 -35.01 2.34 -16.20
C TYR A 43 -36.06 3.34 -15.66
N SER A 44 -35.69 4.61 -15.55
CA SER A 44 -36.63 5.67 -15.19
C SER A 44 -37.15 6.33 -16.46
N ASP A 45 -38.31 5.87 -16.94
CA ASP A 45 -39.23 6.74 -17.68
C ASP A 45 -39.73 7.79 -16.67
N PHE A 46 -39.44 9.07 -16.91
CA PHE A 46 -40.01 10.16 -16.13
C PHE A 46 -41.14 10.80 -16.96
N GLU A 47 -42.36 10.39 -16.63
CA GLU A 47 -43.61 11.00 -17.11
C GLU A 47 -43.74 12.41 -16.53
N PHE A 48 -44.09 13.38 -17.38
CA PHE A 48 -44.35 14.76 -17.00
C PHE A 48 -45.61 14.83 -16.10
N ALA A 49 -45.43 15.22 -14.83
CA ALA A 49 -46.51 15.71 -13.98
C ALA A 49 -46.42 17.25 -13.91
N PHE A 50 -47.37 17.90 -14.58
CA PHE A 50 -47.63 19.33 -14.48
C PHE A 50 -48.33 19.60 -13.14
N ASP A 51 -47.70 20.37 -12.25
CA ASP A 51 -48.39 20.93 -11.09
C ASP A 51 -48.17 22.44 -11.05
N SER A 52 -49.30 23.16 -11.01
CA SER A 52 -49.42 24.58 -11.22
C SER A 52 -49.48 25.29 -9.86
N PHE A 53 -48.43 26.03 -9.49
CA PHE A 53 -48.53 27.06 -8.46
C PHE A 53 -47.74 28.29 -8.88
N GLY A 54 -48.50 29.35 -9.19
CA GLY A 54 -47.98 30.67 -9.54
C GLY A 54 -47.39 31.40 -8.34
N GLY A 55 -46.29 32.10 -8.60
CA GLY A 55 -45.67 33.09 -7.72
C GLY A 55 -44.55 33.78 -8.47
N GLU A 56 -44.80 35.00 -8.96
CA GLU A 56 -43.83 35.85 -9.67
C GLU A 56 -42.66 36.24 -8.78
N VAL A 57 -41.41 35.92 -9.17
CA VAL A 57 -40.23 36.74 -8.83
C VAL A 57 -39.14 36.60 -9.91
N GLY A 58 -38.80 37.72 -10.55
CA GLY A 58 -37.44 38.06 -11.03
C GLY A 58 -36.81 37.23 -12.15
N GLY A 59 -36.83 37.76 -13.37
CA GLY A 59 -36.24 37.14 -14.56
C GLY A 59 -34.74 36.85 -14.47
N VAL A 60 -34.39 35.59 -14.77
CA VAL A 60 -33.09 35.17 -15.30
C VAL A 60 -33.37 34.52 -16.65
N PHE A 61 -32.79 35.06 -17.72
CA PHE A 61 -32.89 34.48 -19.06
C PHE A 61 -32.32 33.05 -19.04
N PRO A 62 -33.09 32.00 -19.36
CA PRO A 62 -32.52 30.68 -19.56
C PRO A 62 -31.88 30.64 -20.95
N ARG A 63 -30.60 30.26 -21.03
CA ARG A 63 -30.04 29.71 -22.27
C ARG A 63 -30.39 28.22 -22.28
N GLU A 64 -31.24 27.82 -23.22
CA GLU A 64 -31.64 26.44 -23.44
C GLU A 64 -30.41 25.54 -23.63
N ASN A 65 -30.30 24.51 -22.77
CA ASN A 65 -29.40 23.34 -22.78
C ASN A 65 -28.22 23.29 -21.78
N GLU A 66 -28.02 24.26 -20.90
CA GLU A 66 -27.00 24.14 -19.82
C GLU A 66 -27.65 23.76 -18.48
N ILE A 67 -27.64 22.47 -18.13
CA ILE A 67 -28.10 22.01 -16.80
C ILE A 67 -27.02 22.35 -15.78
N VAL A 68 -27.11 23.52 -15.15
CA VAL A 68 -26.32 23.85 -13.95
C VAL A 68 -26.89 23.07 -12.76
N ARG A 69 -26.10 22.16 -12.19
CA ARG A 69 -26.52 21.30 -11.09
C ARG A 69 -25.99 21.82 -9.75
N GLY A 70 -26.81 21.80 -8.71
CA GLY A 70 -26.40 22.14 -7.34
C GLY A 70 -25.52 21.05 -6.73
N LEU A 71 -24.40 21.44 -6.12
CA LEU A 71 -23.56 20.56 -5.29
C LEU A 71 -23.89 20.77 -3.81
N GLY A 72 -24.19 19.68 -3.10
CA GLY A 72 -24.33 19.68 -1.65
C GLY A 72 -22.97 19.65 -0.95
N ASN A 73 -22.88 20.25 0.24
CA ASN A 73 -21.67 20.20 1.05
C ASN A 73 -21.37 18.76 1.49
N ASN A 74 -20.17 18.27 1.18
CA ASN A 74 -19.68 16.92 1.53
C ASN A 74 -20.52 15.76 0.95
N VAL A 75 -21.26 16.01 -0.14
CA VAL A 75 -22.03 14.97 -0.85
C VAL A 75 -21.23 14.52 -2.08
N PRO A 76 -20.84 13.24 -2.17
CA PRO A 76 -20.17 12.75 -3.37
C PRO A 76 -21.14 12.70 -4.55
N GLY A 77 -20.80 13.38 -5.64
CA GLY A 77 -21.54 13.31 -6.89
C GLY A 77 -20.75 12.53 -7.93
N SER A 78 -21.28 11.37 -8.37
CA SER A 78 -20.71 10.58 -9.48
C SER A 78 -21.48 10.86 -10.77
N TYR A 79 -20.77 11.26 -11.82
CA TYR A 79 -21.38 11.71 -13.07
C TYR A 79 -20.67 11.15 -14.29
N ASN A 80 -21.45 10.88 -15.33
CA ASN A 80 -20.97 10.45 -16.63
C ASN A 80 -20.83 11.65 -17.56
N LEU A 81 -19.82 11.61 -18.43
CA LEU A 81 -19.55 12.66 -19.41
C LEU A 81 -19.07 12.03 -20.71
N GLU A 82 -19.69 12.41 -21.82
CA GLU A 82 -19.24 11.98 -23.15
C GLU A 82 -18.08 12.84 -23.65
N PRO A 83 -17.21 12.32 -24.53
CA PRO A 83 -16.16 13.12 -25.16
C PRO A 83 -16.69 14.40 -25.83
N GLY A 84 -16.08 15.54 -25.52
CA GLY A 84 -16.46 16.85 -26.04
C GLY A 84 -17.54 17.58 -25.22
N GLN A 85 -18.15 16.93 -24.23
CA GLN A 85 -19.16 17.55 -23.37
C GLN A 85 -18.53 18.29 -22.18
N ILE A 86 -19.29 19.24 -21.63
CA ILE A 86 -18.98 19.96 -20.39
C ILE A 86 -20.18 19.90 -19.45
N ASN A 87 -19.92 19.62 -18.17
CA ASN A 87 -20.93 19.74 -17.11
C ASN A 87 -20.60 20.95 -16.22
N TYR A 88 -21.62 21.73 -15.87
CA TYR A 88 -21.50 22.88 -14.98
C TYR A 88 -22.15 22.61 -13.63
N TRP A 89 -21.47 23.04 -12.58
CA TRP A 89 -21.88 22.89 -11.20
C TRP A 89 -21.88 24.23 -10.49
N VAL A 90 -22.82 24.41 -9.56
CA VAL A 90 -22.88 25.58 -8.69
C VAL A 90 -22.91 25.15 -7.22
N LEU A 91 -22.09 25.81 -6.42
CA LEU A 91 -22.20 25.78 -4.96
C LEU A 91 -22.82 27.10 -4.53
N GLU A 92 -24.02 27.03 -3.99
CA GLU A 92 -24.71 28.20 -3.47
C GLU A 92 -24.19 28.61 -2.09
N PRO A 93 -24.25 29.91 -1.74
CA PRO A 93 -23.83 30.39 -0.42
C PRO A 93 -24.59 29.72 0.73
N SER A 94 -25.83 29.31 0.49
CA SER A 94 -26.67 28.58 1.45
C SER A 94 -26.03 27.28 1.94
N GLN A 95 -25.27 26.59 1.07
CA GLN A 95 -24.59 25.33 1.38
C GLN A 95 -23.25 25.53 2.09
N LEU A 96 -22.68 26.74 2.06
CA LEU A 96 -21.40 27.04 2.72
C LEU A 96 -21.55 27.04 4.24
N PHE A 97 -22.67 27.54 4.77
CA PHE A 97 -22.85 27.78 6.21
C PHE A 97 -23.79 26.79 6.91
N ILE A 98 -24.04 25.62 6.30
CA ILE A 98 -24.77 24.55 6.97
C ILE A 98 -23.85 23.89 7.98
N ASP A 99 -24.16 24.04 9.27
CA ASP A 99 -23.56 23.29 10.35
C ASP A 99 -24.42 22.03 10.58
N ASP A 100 -23.91 20.85 10.20
CA ASP A 100 -24.62 19.56 10.24
C ASP A 100 -25.04 19.07 11.65
N ASP A 101 -24.92 19.88 12.71
CA ASP A 101 -25.25 19.46 14.08
C ASP A 101 -26.77 19.41 14.36
N ASP A 102 -27.61 19.88 13.43
CA ASP A 102 -29.07 20.01 13.64
C ASP A 102 -29.92 18.93 12.95
N SER A 103 -29.33 17.93 12.28
CA SER A 103 -30.10 16.88 11.58
C SER A 103 -30.48 15.65 12.42
N SER A 104 -30.25 15.67 13.73
CA SER A 104 -30.73 14.62 14.65
C SER A 104 -31.51 15.19 15.83
N GLY A 105 -32.59 15.94 15.55
CA GLY A 105 -33.37 16.58 16.61
C GLY A 105 -34.87 16.76 16.36
N ALA A 106 -35.44 16.23 15.27
CA ALA A 106 -36.87 16.39 15.00
C ALA A 106 -37.68 15.14 15.39
N LYS A 107 -37.86 14.91 16.70
CA LYS A 107 -39.04 14.26 17.33
C LYS A 107 -38.81 14.07 18.84
N ARG A 108 -39.41 14.94 19.67
CA ARG A 108 -40.34 14.58 20.76
C ARG A 108 -40.80 15.82 21.52
N ARG A 109 -42.10 15.82 21.81
CA ARG A 109 -42.86 16.88 22.47
C ARG A 109 -42.89 16.59 23.98
N SER A 110 -42.71 17.66 24.77
CA SER A 110 -43.10 17.85 26.18
C SER A 110 -42.42 17.01 27.27
N GLU A 111 -41.61 17.64 28.12
CA GLU A 111 -41.77 17.67 29.59
C GLU A 111 -40.71 18.57 30.26
N GLU A 112 -41.06 19.08 31.45
CA GLU A 112 -40.55 20.27 32.14
C GLU A 112 -39.17 20.08 32.84
N GLY A 113 -38.22 20.99 32.57
CA GLY A 113 -37.09 21.54 33.38
C GLY A 113 -36.18 20.64 34.28
N PRO A 114 -35.10 21.20 34.90
CA PRO A 114 -34.53 22.54 34.76
C PRO A 114 -33.01 22.61 34.46
N MET A 115 -32.59 23.79 34.00
CA MET A 115 -31.25 24.41 34.14
C MET A 115 -30.06 23.81 33.35
N GLY A 116 -30.02 24.11 32.05
CA GLY A 116 -28.79 24.09 31.25
C GLY A 116 -28.12 25.47 31.24
N GLU A 117 -26.81 25.51 31.48
CA GLU A 117 -25.98 26.71 31.41
C GLU A 117 -26.20 27.48 30.10
N LEU A 118 -26.65 28.73 30.23
CA LEU A 118 -26.71 29.68 29.13
C LEU A 118 -25.27 30.02 28.71
N ARG A 119 -24.78 29.36 27.66
CA ARG A 119 -23.63 29.86 26.91
C ARG A 119 -23.98 31.23 26.35
N LYS A 120 -23.24 32.23 26.84
CA LYS A 120 -23.32 33.65 26.50
C LYS A 120 -23.35 33.81 24.97
N ARG A 121 -24.43 34.40 24.43
CA ARG A 121 -24.39 35.03 23.11
C ARG A 121 -23.37 36.16 23.23
N GLN A 122 -22.21 35.97 22.61
CA GLN A 122 -21.29 37.05 22.40
C GLN A 122 -21.85 37.86 21.23
N ASP A 123 -22.65 38.86 21.59
CA ASP A 123 -23.00 39.97 20.72
C ASP A 123 -21.70 40.76 20.45
N ASP A 124 -20.94 40.31 19.44
CA ASP A 124 -19.98 41.17 18.77
C ASP A 124 -20.70 41.84 17.59
N ASP A 125 -21.47 42.87 17.94
CA ASP A 125 -21.95 43.90 17.02
C ASP A 125 -20.77 44.85 16.75
N ASN A 126 -19.92 44.49 15.77
CA ASN A 126 -19.01 45.42 15.14
C ASN A 126 -18.57 44.92 13.75
N GLY A 127 -19.21 45.48 12.72
CA GLY A 127 -18.73 45.47 11.33
C GLY A 127 -19.10 44.24 10.51
N GLY A 128 -19.89 44.46 9.44
CA GLY A 128 -20.13 43.49 8.38
C GLY A 128 -18.83 43.10 7.67
N GLN A 129 -18.07 42.19 8.26
CA GLN A 129 -16.99 41.48 7.60
C GLN A 129 -17.63 40.31 6.83
N ASP A 130 -17.49 40.35 5.50
CA ASP A 130 -17.81 39.24 4.61
C ASP A 130 -17.33 37.92 5.23
N ARG A 131 -18.27 37.08 5.70
CA ARG A 131 -17.93 35.79 6.30
C ARG A 131 -17.43 34.88 5.18
N SER A 132 -16.11 34.82 4.98
CA SER A 132 -15.50 33.88 4.04
C SER A 132 -15.32 32.51 4.69
N ARG A 133 -15.67 31.42 3.98
CA ARG A 133 -15.45 30.04 4.44
C ARG A 133 -14.45 29.32 3.53
N THR A 134 -13.59 28.50 4.12
CA THR A 134 -12.65 27.65 3.37
C THR A 134 -13.40 26.47 2.75
N VAL A 135 -13.18 26.25 1.45
CA VAL A 135 -13.77 25.16 0.68
C VAL A 135 -12.65 24.31 0.09
N TYR A 136 -12.77 23.00 0.28
CA TYR A 136 -11.93 21.97 -0.30
C TYR A 136 -12.67 21.39 -1.51
N LEU A 137 -12.16 21.63 -2.71
CA LEU A 137 -12.61 20.95 -3.92
C LEU A 137 -11.67 19.77 -4.17
N THR A 138 -12.25 18.57 -4.26
CA THR A 138 -11.53 17.37 -4.65
C THR A 138 -12.22 16.70 -5.83
N PHE A 139 -11.43 16.24 -6.78
CA PHE A 139 -11.89 15.65 -8.03
C PHE A 139 -11.15 14.36 -8.33
N ASN A 140 -11.91 13.33 -8.71
CA ASN A 140 -11.39 12.02 -9.06
C ASN A 140 -12.04 11.54 -10.35
N THR A 141 -11.26 11.02 -11.28
CA THR A 141 -11.78 10.35 -12.47
C THR A 141 -11.81 8.85 -12.24
N CYS A 142 -12.99 8.24 -12.27
CA CYS A 142 -13.17 6.83 -11.94
C CYS A 142 -13.18 5.90 -13.15
N LEU A 143 -13.62 6.39 -14.31
CA LEU A 143 -13.59 5.66 -15.58
C LEU A 143 -13.13 6.62 -16.68
N GLN A 144 -12.40 6.07 -17.64
CA GLN A 144 -12.03 6.77 -18.87
C GLN A 144 -12.29 5.87 -20.08
N PRO A 145 -12.46 6.46 -21.28
CA PRO A 145 -12.48 5.73 -22.54
C PRO A 145 -11.29 4.77 -22.69
N GLN A 146 -11.57 3.59 -23.22
CA GLN A 146 -10.58 2.54 -23.42
C GLN A 146 -10.28 2.37 -24.91
N ARG A 147 -9.08 1.90 -25.23
CA ARG A 147 -8.71 1.61 -26.62
C ARG A 147 -9.34 0.29 -27.06
N ASN A 148 -9.98 0.28 -28.23
CA ASN A 148 -10.69 -0.90 -28.75
C ASN A 148 -9.73 -2.03 -29.20
N ASN A 149 -8.49 -1.71 -29.57
CA ASN A 149 -7.49 -2.68 -30.04
C ASN A 149 -6.46 -2.97 -28.92
N THR A 150 -6.72 -4.01 -28.13
CA THR A 150 -5.92 -4.46 -26.98
C THR A 150 -4.69 -5.33 -27.36
N GLY A 151 -4.29 -5.35 -28.64
CA GLY A 151 -3.23 -6.24 -29.14
C GLY A 151 -1.79 -5.81 -28.81
N ASP A 152 -1.50 -4.51 -28.68
CA ASP A 152 -0.11 -4.02 -28.78
C ASP A 152 0.37 -3.17 -27.59
N ALA A 153 -0.34 -3.13 -26.46
CA ALA A 153 0.01 -2.25 -25.33
C ALA A 153 0.82 -2.92 -24.21
N ALA A 154 1.32 -4.14 -24.39
CA ALA A 154 1.99 -4.90 -23.33
C ALA A 154 3.52 -4.68 -23.22
N ASN A 155 4.14 -3.95 -24.14
CA ASN A 155 5.60 -3.78 -24.22
C ASN A 155 6.05 -2.31 -24.25
N ASP A 156 5.45 -1.45 -23.42
CA ASP A 156 6.01 -0.10 -23.23
C ASP A 156 6.63 -0.01 -21.83
N ASP A 157 7.88 -0.45 -21.76
CA ASP A 157 8.79 0.06 -20.74
C ASP A 157 8.94 1.55 -21.00
N GLY A 158 8.48 2.35 -20.03
CA GLY A 158 8.28 3.80 -20.14
C GLY A 158 9.55 4.63 -20.30
N ASP A 159 10.34 4.33 -21.32
CA ASP A 159 11.52 5.08 -21.76
C ASP A 159 11.62 5.17 -23.31
N ASN A 160 10.76 4.48 -24.07
CA ASN A 160 10.65 4.67 -25.52
C ASN A 160 9.48 5.61 -25.83
N ASP A 161 9.78 6.90 -25.97
CA ASP A 161 8.88 7.94 -26.48
C ASP A 161 8.52 7.69 -27.95
N GLY A 162 7.65 6.69 -28.19
CA GLY A 162 7.36 6.16 -29.51
C GLY A 162 5.87 5.84 -29.72
N SER A 163 5.06 6.87 -29.97
CA SER A 163 3.82 6.82 -30.76
C SER A 163 2.57 6.09 -30.20
N VAL A 164 2.42 5.92 -28.89
CA VAL A 164 1.09 5.60 -28.32
C VAL A 164 0.34 6.91 -28.04
N PRO A 165 -0.82 7.19 -28.68
CA PRO A 165 -1.60 8.39 -28.39
C PRO A 165 -2.05 8.37 -26.92
N LYS A 166 -1.48 9.26 -26.09
CA LYS A 166 -1.91 9.44 -24.70
C LYS A 166 -3.29 10.12 -24.70
N LEU A 167 -4.27 9.49 -24.06
CA LEU A 167 -5.60 10.09 -23.90
C LEU A 167 -5.48 11.34 -23.01
N ARG A 168 -6.08 12.46 -23.45
CA ARG A 168 -6.12 13.68 -22.64
C ARG A 168 -7.04 13.47 -21.42
N GLN A 169 -6.63 13.99 -20.27
CA GLN A 169 -7.39 13.90 -19.02
C GLN A 169 -8.52 14.92 -18.99
N LEU A 170 -9.51 14.72 -18.11
CA LEU A 170 -10.57 15.69 -17.87
C LEU A 170 -9.98 17.04 -17.42
N GLU A 171 -10.59 18.13 -17.86
CA GLU A 171 -10.15 19.48 -17.50
C GLU A 171 -11.16 20.12 -16.55
N LEU A 172 -10.65 20.78 -15.52
CA LEU A 172 -11.47 21.40 -14.48
C LEU A 172 -11.29 22.92 -14.51
N TYR A 173 -12.39 23.65 -14.50
CA TYR A 173 -12.41 25.11 -14.52
C TYR A 173 -13.22 25.65 -13.34
N LEU A 174 -12.69 26.68 -12.67
CA LEU A 174 -13.30 27.29 -11.49
C LEU A 174 -13.54 28.79 -11.71
N SER A 175 -14.71 29.28 -11.31
CA SER A 175 -15.05 30.70 -11.26
C SER A 175 -15.72 31.05 -9.94
N ASN A 176 -15.32 32.17 -9.34
CA ASN A 176 -15.92 32.76 -8.15
C ASN A 176 -16.65 34.09 -8.45
N SER A 177 -16.78 34.45 -9.73
CA SER A 177 -17.40 35.72 -10.15
C SER A 177 -18.75 35.46 -10.81
N SER A 178 -19.77 36.23 -10.40
CA SER A 178 -21.10 36.19 -11.01
C SER A 178 -21.11 36.54 -12.49
N SER A 179 -20.05 37.19 -12.99
CA SER A 179 -19.85 37.46 -14.42
C SER A 179 -19.59 36.19 -15.24
N ASN A 180 -19.15 35.10 -14.61
CA ASN A 180 -18.79 33.85 -15.27
C ASN A 180 -19.40 32.65 -14.55
N GLN A 181 -20.63 32.33 -14.93
CA GLN A 181 -21.41 31.22 -14.36
C GLN A 181 -21.16 29.88 -15.06
N ALA A 182 -20.43 29.88 -16.18
CA ALA A 182 -20.16 28.72 -17.02
C ALA A 182 -18.67 28.71 -17.43
N PRO A 183 -17.74 28.43 -16.50
CA PRO A 183 -16.32 28.40 -16.80
C PRO A 183 -15.97 27.18 -17.66
N GLY A 184 -15.06 27.35 -18.63
CA GLY A 184 -14.74 26.32 -19.61
C GLY A 184 -13.69 26.75 -20.64
N PRO A 185 -13.25 25.83 -21.52
CA PRO A 185 -12.14 26.07 -22.45
C PRO A 185 -12.41 27.18 -23.48
N GLY A 186 -13.69 27.46 -23.80
CA GLY A 186 -14.09 28.49 -24.75
C GLY A 186 -14.19 29.92 -24.16
N VAL A 187 -13.93 30.10 -22.88
CA VAL A 187 -14.11 31.40 -22.18
C VAL A 187 -12.76 32.12 -22.04
N LEU A 188 -12.51 33.14 -22.85
CA LEU A 188 -11.22 33.87 -22.85
C LEU A 188 -11.27 35.19 -22.07
N ASP A 189 -12.39 35.91 -22.11
CA ASP A 189 -12.50 37.29 -21.60
C ASP A 189 -13.12 37.39 -20.20
N ARG A 190 -13.23 36.28 -19.47
CA ARG A 190 -13.84 36.25 -18.13
C ARG A 190 -12.94 35.58 -17.11
N PRO A 191 -12.98 36.01 -15.84
CA PRO A 191 -12.14 35.41 -14.81
C PRO A 191 -12.50 33.93 -14.64
N GLN A 192 -11.51 33.07 -14.82
CA GLN A 192 -11.57 31.65 -14.50
C GLN A 192 -10.17 31.12 -14.17
N THR A 193 -10.13 30.06 -13.38
CA THR A 193 -8.93 29.32 -13.04
C THR A 193 -9.02 27.91 -13.61
N SER A 194 -8.06 27.52 -14.44
CA SER A 194 -7.92 26.13 -14.87
C SER A 194 -7.16 25.34 -13.80
N ILE A 195 -7.71 24.20 -13.39
CA ILE A 195 -7.13 23.30 -12.39
C ILE A 195 -6.62 22.08 -13.13
N PRO A 196 -5.30 21.79 -13.10
CA PRO A 196 -4.76 20.63 -13.77
C PRO A 196 -5.21 19.35 -13.07
N VAL A 197 -5.88 18.47 -13.82
CA VAL A 197 -6.07 17.08 -13.40
C VAL A 197 -4.79 16.33 -13.75
N VAL A 198 -4.20 15.67 -12.75
CA VAL A 198 -2.96 14.92 -12.90
C VAL A 198 -3.20 13.47 -12.51
N LEU A 199 -3.08 12.59 -13.49
CA LEU A 199 -3.30 11.14 -13.32
C LEU A 199 -4.67 10.84 -12.67
N GLY A 200 -5.69 11.57 -13.11
CA GLY A 200 -7.08 11.39 -12.66
C GLY A 200 -7.43 12.03 -11.31
N TYR A 201 -6.53 12.78 -10.68
CA TYR A 201 -6.78 13.49 -9.42
C TYR A 201 -6.55 15.00 -9.55
N ALA A 202 -7.41 15.79 -8.92
CA ALA A 202 -7.15 17.21 -8.67
C ALA A 202 -7.68 17.63 -7.30
N ASN A 203 -6.98 18.57 -6.67
CA ASN A 203 -7.44 19.25 -5.46
C ASN A 203 -7.15 20.74 -5.51
N ILE A 204 -8.03 21.53 -4.90
CA ILE A 204 -7.78 22.96 -4.67
C ILE A 204 -8.49 23.40 -3.39
N THR A 205 -7.84 24.28 -2.65
CA THR A 205 -8.38 24.89 -1.44
C THR A 205 -8.47 26.39 -1.63
N PHE A 206 -9.64 26.97 -1.41
CA PHE A 206 -9.85 28.41 -1.57
C PHE A 206 -10.89 28.91 -0.57
N ASN A 207 -10.85 30.21 -0.29
CA ASN A 207 -11.83 30.87 0.59
C ASN A 207 -12.85 31.59 -0.29
N THR A 208 -14.14 31.43 0.04
CA THR A 208 -15.24 32.11 -0.67
C THR A 208 -16.31 32.58 0.31
N SER A 209 -16.92 33.73 0.04
CA SER A 209 -18.15 34.20 0.69
C SER A 209 -19.38 34.06 -0.22
N GLY A 210 -19.17 33.86 -1.53
CA GLY A 210 -20.21 33.83 -2.55
C GLY A 210 -20.28 32.51 -3.33
N SER A 211 -21.15 32.49 -4.34
CA SER A 211 -21.37 31.32 -5.19
C SER A 211 -20.10 30.94 -5.96
N VAL A 212 -19.92 29.63 -6.14
CA VAL A 212 -18.79 29.08 -6.89
C VAL A 212 -19.33 28.27 -8.06
N TRP A 213 -18.80 28.52 -9.26
CA TRP A 213 -19.13 27.77 -10.46
C TRP A 213 -17.95 26.89 -10.88
N VAL A 214 -18.24 25.64 -11.20
CA VAL A 214 -17.23 24.65 -11.62
C VAL A 214 -17.65 24.04 -12.95
N GLY A 215 -16.75 24.05 -13.93
CA GLY A 215 -16.92 23.41 -15.23
C GLY A 215 -16.02 22.19 -15.34
N VAL A 216 -16.59 21.02 -15.62
CA VAL A 216 -15.84 19.78 -15.88
C VAL A 216 -15.97 19.46 -17.36
N TYR A 217 -14.87 19.58 -18.10
CA TYR A 217 -14.81 19.37 -19.54
C TYR A 217 -14.15 18.04 -19.87
N ALA A 218 -14.76 17.26 -20.76
CA ALA A 218 -14.16 16.09 -21.38
C ALA A 218 -13.54 16.48 -22.72
N PRO A 219 -12.21 16.41 -22.88
CA PRO A 219 -11.58 16.70 -24.17
C PRO A 219 -12.11 15.78 -25.27
N GLU A 220 -12.21 16.34 -26.47
CA GLU A 220 -12.51 15.53 -27.65
C GLU A 220 -11.40 14.48 -27.86
N VAL A 221 -11.85 13.25 -28.11
CA VAL A 221 -10.99 12.14 -28.47
C VAL A 221 -10.86 12.14 -29.99
N GLY A 222 -9.64 12.37 -30.49
CA GLY A 222 -9.39 12.65 -31.91
C GLY A 222 -9.83 11.54 -32.87
N ASP A 223 -9.85 10.28 -32.43
CA ASP A 223 -10.35 9.16 -33.24
C ASP A 223 -11.35 8.29 -32.45
N LYS A 224 -12.65 8.53 -32.68
CA LYS A 224 -13.77 7.79 -32.06
C LYS A 224 -13.83 6.31 -32.48
N THR A 225 -13.08 5.89 -33.51
CA THR A 225 -13.00 4.48 -33.90
C THR A 225 -12.02 3.69 -33.03
N GLN A 226 -10.99 4.37 -32.51
CA GLN A 226 -9.94 3.76 -31.70
C GLN A 226 -10.29 3.72 -30.22
N TRP A 227 -11.10 4.67 -29.75
CA TRP A 227 -11.43 4.84 -28.34
C TRP A 227 -12.93 4.71 -28.12
N GLY A 228 -13.31 3.78 -27.24
CA GLY A 228 -14.69 3.52 -26.88
C GLY A 228 -14.94 3.78 -25.39
N GLY A 229 -16.13 4.27 -25.07
CA GLY A 229 -16.60 4.44 -23.69
C GLY A 229 -16.80 5.89 -23.28
N ILE A 230 -17.08 6.07 -21.99
CA ILE A 230 -17.43 7.34 -21.37
C ILE A 230 -16.42 7.70 -20.29
N TRP A 231 -16.40 8.97 -19.91
CA TRP A 231 -15.78 9.39 -18.67
C TRP A 231 -16.76 9.25 -17.52
N ASN A 232 -16.28 8.79 -16.36
CA ASN A 232 -17.00 8.90 -15.09
C ASN A 232 -16.09 9.59 -14.09
N TYR A 233 -16.61 10.57 -13.37
CA TYR A 233 -15.87 11.29 -12.35
C TYR A 233 -16.69 11.49 -11.08
N GLU A 234 -15.99 11.69 -9.98
CA GLU A 234 -16.50 12.10 -8.68
C GLU A 234 -15.97 13.50 -8.37
N LEU A 235 -16.88 14.46 -8.19
CA LEU A 235 -16.57 15.84 -7.81
C LEU A 235 -17.21 16.12 -6.45
N VAL A 236 -16.41 16.60 -5.50
CA VAL A 236 -16.87 16.87 -4.13
C VAL A 236 -16.33 18.22 -3.65
N LEU A 237 -17.24 19.00 -3.08
CA LEU A 237 -16.95 20.24 -2.37
C LEU A 237 -17.22 20.02 -0.89
N SER A 238 -16.23 20.26 -0.03
CA SER A 238 -16.37 20.10 1.41
C SER A 238 -15.88 21.35 2.13
N THR A 239 -16.58 21.76 3.18
CA THR A 239 -16.15 22.88 4.04
C THR A 239 -15.34 22.44 5.25
N LYS A 240 -15.21 21.13 5.49
CA LYS A 240 -14.56 20.58 6.70
C LYS A 240 -13.17 20.02 6.40
N LYS A 241 -13.07 19.09 5.46
CA LYS A 241 -11.83 18.39 5.10
C LYS A 241 -11.86 17.92 3.65
N GLN A 242 -10.69 17.61 3.10
CA GLN A 242 -10.60 16.99 1.78
C GLN A 242 -11.34 15.63 1.76
N TYR A 243 -12.17 15.42 0.74
CA TYR A 243 -12.92 14.18 0.56
C TYR A 243 -12.04 13.09 -0.10
N HIS A 244 -11.33 13.44 -1.18
CA HIS A 244 -10.31 12.58 -1.76
C HIS A 244 -8.90 13.16 -1.54
N GLY A 245 -7.97 12.31 -1.11
CA GLY A 245 -6.57 12.68 -0.88
C GLY A 245 -5.63 11.95 -1.83
N TYR A 246 -4.52 12.61 -2.19
CA TYR A 246 -3.35 11.96 -2.76
C TYR A 246 -2.10 12.47 -2.06
N VAL A 247 -1.23 11.54 -1.64
CA VAL A 247 0.04 11.81 -0.98
C VAL A 247 1.17 11.30 -1.86
N ASP A 248 2.08 12.19 -2.27
CA ASP A 248 3.19 11.83 -3.16
C ASP A 248 4.39 11.22 -2.40
N ASP A 249 4.39 11.32 -1.07
CA ASP A 249 5.36 10.68 -0.21
C ASP A 249 5.22 9.15 -0.23
N GLN A 250 6.34 8.46 -0.09
CA GLN A 250 6.34 7.01 -0.03
C GLN A 250 5.99 6.53 1.37
N PHE A 251 4.86 5.85 1.50
CA PHE A 251 4.44 5.24 2.75
C PHE A 251 4.24 3.72 2.65
N LEU A 252 4.58 3.14 1.49
CA LEU A 252 4.57 1.70 1.22
C LEU A 252 5.96 1.26 0.79
N TYR A 253 6.41 0.14 1.35
CA TYR A 253 7.77 -0.36 1.15
C TYR A 253 7.75 -1.86 0.88
N LEU A 254 8.56 -2.30 -0.08
CA LEU A 254 8.74 -3.71 -0.41
C LEU A 254 9.77 -4.32 0.54
N VAL A 255 9.36 -5.34 1.29
CA VAL A 255 10.28 -6.11 2.12
C VAL A 255 11.05 -7.08 1.25
N ASP A 256 10.33 -7.98 0.55
CA ASP A 256 10.89 -8.88 -0.46
C ASP A 256 9.77 -9.47 -1.34
N SER A 257 10.14 -10.08 -2.46
CA SER A 257 9.25 -10.84 -3.36
C SER A 257 9.72 -12.27 -3.51
N ASP A 258 8.86 -13.21 -3.90
CA ASP A 258 9.28 -14.48 -4.49
C ASP A 258 8.73 -14.59 -5.91
N ASN A 259 8.61 -15.80 -6.45
CA ASN A 259 8.10 -16.01 -7.81
C ASN A 259 6.59 -15.74 -7.93
N GLU A 260 5.80 -15.90 -6.87
CA GLU A 260 4.33 -15.82 -6.92
C GLU A 260 3.72 -14.94 -5.83
N ALA A 261 4.53 -14.35 -4.96
CA ALA A 261 4.11 -13.55 -3.83
C ALA A 261 5.04 -12.35 -3.60
N ALA A 262 4.52 -11.38 -2.87
CA ALA A 262 5.29 -10.22 -2.41
C ALA A 262 4.87 -9.82 -1.00
N LEU A 263 5.85 -9.43 -0.19
CA LEU A 263 5.63 -8.96 1.16
C LEU A 263 5.98 -7.47 1.26
N LEU A 264 5.02 -6.68 1.70
CA LEU A 264 5.15 -5.24 1.85
C LEU A 264 4.75 -4.80 3.25
N ILE A 265 5.26 -3.63 3.64
CA ILE A 265 4.86 -2.97 4.88
C ILE A 265 4.64 -1.47 4.66
N THR A 266 3.86 -0.85 5.53
CA THR A 266 3.76 0.61 5.62
C THR A 266 4.96 1.21 6.35
N GLY A 267 5.06 2.54 6.31
CA GLY A 267 5.85 3.29 7.28
C GLY A 267 5.34 3.13 8.72
N ASN A 268 6.05 3.74 9.66
CA ASN A 268 5.70 3.70 11.08
C ASN A 268 4.32 4.33 11.31
N MET A 269 3.43 3.64 12.02
CA MET A 269 2.11 4.11 12.39
C MET A 269 2.10 4.56 13.86
N THR A 270 2.17 5.88 14.04
CA THR A 270 2.24 6.63 15.31
C THR A 270 1.39 7.91 15.25
N ALA A 271 1.27 8.65 16.35
CA ALA A 271 0.62 9.96 16.37
C ALA A 271 1.35 11.04 15.55
N ALA A 272 2.59 10.77 15.12
CA ALA A 272 3.40 11.69 14.32
C ALA A 272 3.71 11.14 12.91
N SER A 273 2.98 10.12 12.43
CA SER A 273 3.28 9.49 11.12
C SER A 273 3.20 10.45 9.94
N ALA A 274 2.46 11.55 10.04
CA ALA A 274 2.37 12.56 8.98
C ALA A 274 3.72 13.19 8.64
N ILE A 275 4.68 13.18 9.58
CA ILE A 275 6.05 13.65 9.33
C ILE A 275 6.75 12.74 8.31
N ASP A 276 6.43 11.45 8.32
CA ASP A 276 7.01 10.41 7.47
C ASP A 276 6.10 10.06 6.27
N GLY A 277 5.19 10.96 5.88
CA GLY A 277 4.27 10.76 4.76
C GLY A 277 3.05 9.87 5.05
N GLY A 278 2.85 9.46 6.30
CA GLY A 278 1.70 8.69 6.77
C GLY A 278 0.52 9.53 7.23
N VAL A 279 -0.38 8.93 8.02
CA VAL A 279 -1.47 9.64 8.70
C VAL A 279 -1.26 9.51 10.21
N ASN A 280 -1.45 10.62 10.94
CA ASN A 280 -1.38 10.61 12.40
C ASN A 280 -2.46 9.69 12.97
N GLU A 281 -2.04 8.62 13.63
CA GLU A 281 -2.96 7.69 14.27
C GLU A 281 -3.43 8.26 15.60
N GLU A 282 -4.72 8.10 15.90
CA GLU A 282 -5.30 8.50 17.19
C GLU A 282 -4.85 7.57 18.33
N PHE A 283 -4.50 6.32 18.00
CA PHE A 283 -4.11 5.27 18.94
C PHE A 283 -2.69 4.81 18.64
N GLU A 284 -1.95 4.43 19.68
CA GLU A 284 -0.55 4.03 19.57
C GLU A 284 -0.27 2.65 20.15
N GLY A 285 0.92 2.13 19.88
CA GLY A 285 1.48 0.97 20.58
C GLY A 285 0.60 -0.27 20.49
N ASP A 286 0.26 -0.85 21.65
CA ASP A 286 -0.47 -2.12 21.76
C ASP A 286 -1.94 -2.01 21.35
N GLU A 287 -2.56 -0.83 21.52
CA GLU A 287 -3.96 -0.64 21.16
C GLU A 287 -4.13 -0.65 19.65
N LEU A 288 -3.23 0.03 18.94
CA LEU A 288 -3.23 0.05 17.47
C LEU A 288 -3.03 -1.36 16.89
N MET A 289 -2.20 -2.19 17.51
CA MET A 289 -1.95 -3.57 17.07
C MET A 289 -3.19 -4.49 17.17
N LYS A 290 -4.15 -4.16 18.04
CA LYS A 290 -5.39 -4.94 18.25
C LYS A 290 -6.53 -4.49 17.33
N ARG A 291 -6.40 -3.34 16.68
CA ARG A 291 -7.42 -2.77 15.79
C ARG A 291 -7.36 -3.39 14.39
N PRO A 292 -8.48 -3.36 13.64
CA PRO A 292 -8.46 -3.75 12.24
C PRO A 292 -7.47 -2.86 11.47
N PRO A 293 -6.63 -3.43 10.59
CA PRO A 293 -5.67 -2.66 9.81
C PRO A 293 -6.36 -1.58 8.95
N PRO A 294 -6.00 -0.29 9.06
CA PRO A 294 -6.73 0.80 8.43
C PRO A 294 -6.41 1.00 6.95
N TYR A 295 -5.24 0.56 6.48
CA TYR A 295 -4.84 0.72 5.08
C TYR A 295 -5.33 -0.45 4.22
N LEU A 296 -5.57 -0.17 2.95
CA LEU A 296 -5.89 -1.13 1.90
C LEU A 296 -4.78 -1.10 0.86
N MET A 297 -4.56 -2.22 0.18
CA MET A 297 -3.59 -2.29 -0.91
C MET A 297 -4.21 -2.89 -2.16
N TYR A 298 -3.83 -2.32 -3.30
CA TYR A 298 -4.20 -2.77 -4.64
C TYR A 298 -2.93 -3.00 -5.46
N ALA A 299 -3.00 -3.89 -6.44
CA ALA A 299 -1.89 -4.07 -7.37
C ALA A 299 -2.35 -4.27 -8.81
N GLN A 300 -1.51 -3.84 -9.74
CA GLN A 300 -1.75 -3.93 -11.17
C GLN A 300 -0.52 -4.48 -11.89
N ASN A 301 -0.70 -5.53 -12.68
CA ASN A 301 0.37 -6.07 -13.51
C ASN A 301 0.68 -5.08 -14.64
N ARG A 302 1.97 -4.78 -14.87
CA ARG A 302 2.44 -3.91 -15.96
C ARG A 302 2.39 -4.58 -17.32
N GLY A 303 2.47 -5.91 -17.38
CA GLY A 303 2.41 -6.67 -18.63
C GLY A 303 1.00 -6.84 -19.19
N VAL A 304 -0.02 -6.24 -18.56
CA VAL A 304 -1.42 -6.29 -18.98
C VAL A 304 -1.94 -4.86 -19.09
N SER A 305 -2.74 -4.56 -20.12
CA SER A 305 -3.34 -3.23 -20.29
C SER A 305 -4.16 -2.83 -19.06
N SER A 306 -3.78 -1.74 -18.41
CA SER A 306 -4.50 -1.23 -17.25
C SER A 306 -5.71 -0.40 -17.70
N ARG A 307 -6.89 -0.71 -17.14
CA ARG A 307 -8.12 0.06 -17.40
C ARG A 307 -8.09 1.48 -16.83
N PHE A 308 -7.13 1.75 -15.95
CA PHE A 308 -6.92 3.03 -15.29
C PHE A 308 -5.53 3.60 -15.59
N GLN A 309 -4.91 3.20 -16.70
CA GLN A 309 -3.64 3.79 -17.14
C GLN A 309 -3.82 5.30 -17.39
N GLY A 310 -3.02 6.14 -16.74
CA GLY A 310 -3.22 7.58 -16.72
C GLY A 310 -4.22 8.08 -15.67
N LEU A 311 -4.76 7.21 -14.80
CA LEU A 311 -5.62 7.54 -13.65
C LEU A 311 -5.02 7.05 -12.31
N GLU A 312 -3.71 6.87 -12.25
CA GLU A 312 -3.00 6.23 -11.14
C GLU A 312 -3.06 7.00 -9.82
N ARG A 313 -3.40 8.30 -9.84
CA ARG A 313 -3.60 9.11 -8.64
C ARG A 313 -5.05 9.16 -8.18
N SER A 314 -5.98 8.62 -8.98
CA SER A 314 -7.39 8.61 -8.63
C SER A 314 -7.75 7.45 -7.71
N TYR A 315 -8.18 7.79 -6.48
CA TYR A 315 -8.61 6.80 -5.49
C TYR A 315 -9.75 5.92 -6.03
N CYS A 316 -10.78 6.50 -6.66
CA CYS A 316 -11.90 5.70 -7.16
C CYS A 316 -11.53 4.80 -8.35
N ALA A 317 -10.61 5.23 -9.24
CA ALA A 317 -10.15 4.40 -10.35
C ALA A 317 -9.38 3.18 -9.83
N VAL A 318 -8.38 3.41 -8.97
CA VAL A 318 -7.53 2.34 -8.43
C VAL A 318 -8.37 1.33 -7.64
N THR A 319 -9.25 1.80 -6.75
CA THR A 319 -10.05 0.91 -5.90
C THR A 319 -11.07 0.08 -6.66
N LYS A 320 -11.65 0.61 -7.76
CA LYS A 320 -12.67 -0.08 -8.58
C LYS A 320 -12.05 -0.98 -9.66
N LEU A 321 -10.93 -0.57 -10.26
CA LEU A 321 -10.41 -1.13 -11.51
C LEU A 321 -9.12 -1.95 -11.38
N ALA A 322 -8.40 -1.89 -10.25
CA ALA A 322 -7.18 -2.67 -10.07
C ALA A 322 -7.44 -4.19 -10.15
N GLN A 323 -6.50 -4.90 -10.78
CA GLN A 323 -6.53 -6.35 -10.94
C GLN A 323 -6.51 -7.09 -9.60
N VAL A 324 -5.54 -6.77 -8.74
CA VAL A 324 -5.43 -7.32 -7.39
C VAL A 324 -6.14 -6.38 -6.43
N ARG A 325 -7.18 -6.90 -5.76
CA ARG A 325 -8.06 -6.13 -4.87
C ARG A 325 -7.72 -6.42 -3.42
N SER A 326 -7.95 -5.45 -2.55
CA SER A 326 -7.63 -5.53 -1.10
C SER A 326 -8.14 -6.80 -0.40
N GLY A 327 -9.26 -7.38 -0.82
CA GLY A 327 -9.83 -8.60 -0.23
C GLY A 327 -9.10 -9.91 -0.56
N SER A 328 -8.17 -9.93 -1.51
CA SER A 328 -7.41 -11.14 -1.90
C SER A 328 -6.01 -11.20 -1.27
N LEU A 329 -5.67 -10.28 -0.38
CA LEU A 329 -4.36 -10.20 0.29
C LEU A 329 -4.49 -10.65 1.75
N ASP A 330 -3.43 -11.27 2.29
CA ASP A 330 -3.35 -11.40 3.75
C ASP A 330 -2.82 -10.08 4.32
N VAL A 331 -3.58 -9.49 5.24
CA VAL A 331 -3.24 -8.23 5.90
C VAL A 331 -3.08 -8.47 7.40
N SER A 332 -1.98 -7.98 7.98
CA SER A 332 -1.70 -8.11 9.41
C SER A 332 -0.93 -6.91 9.94
N MET A 333 -0.97 -6.68 11.25
CA MET A 333 -0.09 -5.71 11.90
C MET A 333 1.25 -6.36 12.28
N THR A 334 2.33 -5.59 12.30
CA THR A 334 3.68 -6.03 12.70
C THR A 334 4.45 -4.92 13.40
N ARG A 335 5.48 -5.29 14.18
CA ARG A 335 6.42 -4.36 14.80
C ARG A 335 7.84 -4.46 14.24
N ARG A 336 8.05 -5.35 13.26
CA ARG A 336 9.39 -5.66 12.76
C ARG A 336 10.12 -4.42 12.23
N GLY A 337 11.43 -4.41 12.43
CA GLY A 337 12.35 -3.34 12.06
C GLY A 337 12.68 -2.40 13.22
N LEU A 338 13.47 -1.38 12.91
CA LEU A 338 13.98 -0.43 13.89
C LEU A 338 12.84 0.26 14.65
N GLY A 339 13.02 0.40 15.97
CA GLY A 339 12.08 1.08 16.87
C GLY A 339 10.91 0.25 17.36
N ASN A 340 10.70 -0.98 16.86
CA ASN A 340 9.57 -1.84 17.24
C ASN A 340 8.20 -1.15 17.12
N LEU A 341 8.08 -0.20 16.19
CA LEU A 341 6.88 0.61 16.00
C LEU A 341 5.83 -0.15 15.18
N PRO A 342 4.53 0.02 15.47
CA PRO A 342 3.46 -0.58 14.69
C PRO A 342 3.55 -0.21 13.21
N LYS A 343 3.40 -1.21 12.35
CA LYS A 343 3.32 -1.10 10.89
C LYS A 343 2.25 -2.05 10.41
N GLN A 344 1.66 -1.75 9.27
CA GLN A 344 0.77 -2.68 8.59
C GLN A 344 1.55 -3.47 7.54
N GLN A 345 1.29 -4.77 7.46
CA GLN A 345 1.92 -5.71 6.54
C GLN A 345 0.89 -6.24 5.53
N PHE A 346 1.32 -6.35 4.27
CA PHE A 346 0.55 -6.92 3.18
C PHE A 346 1.33 -8.08 2.56
N HIS A 347 0.69 -9.25 2.48
CA HIS A 347 1.22 -10.40 1.75
C HIS A 347 0.34 -10.65 0.52
N LEU A 348 0.88 -10.30 -0.64
CA LEU A 348 0.26 -10.53 -1.95
C LEU A 348 0.59 -11.94 -2.37
N LYS A 349 -0.40 -12.66 -2.87
CA LYS A 349 -0.28 -14.02 -3.38
C LYS A 349 -0.74 -14.06 -4.84
N GLU A 350 -0.49 -15.18 -5.50
CA GLU A 350 -1.00 -15.47 -6.85
C GLU A 350 -0.53 -14.43 -7.90
N LEU A 351 0.66 -13.87 -7.70
CA LEU A 351 1.32 -13.02 -8.67
C LEU A 351 1.93 -13.89 -9.79
N ASN A 352 2.02 -13.31 -10.99
CA ASN A 352 2.70 -13.95 -12.10
C ASN A 352 4.21 -13.91 -11.87
N ARG A 353 4.89 -14.99 -12.25
CA ARG A 353 6.35 -15.11 -12.19
C ARG A 353 7.05 -14.16 -13.17
N SER A 354 8.27 -13.74 -12.84
CA SER A 354 9.09 -12.86 -13.69
C SER A 354 8.33 -11.64 -14.23
N SER A 355 7.44 -11.07 -13.41
CA SER A 355 6.52 -10.01 -13.79
C SER A 355 6.70 -8.78 -12.92
N SER A 356 6.34 -7.62 -13.46
CA SER A 356 6.41 -6.33 -12.75
C SER A 356 5.00 -5.82 -12.45
N TYR A 357 4.80 -5.35 -11.23
CA TYR A 357 3.54 -4.83 -10.73
C TYR A 357 3.73 -3.43 -10.15
N PHE A 358 2.67 -2.61 -10.23
CA PHE A 358 2.53 -1.43 -9.39
C PHE A 358 1.65 -1.76 -8.18
N GLY A 359 2.15 -1.49 -6.98
CA GLY A 359 1.41 -1.56 -5.73
C GLY A 359 0.93 -0.18 -5.29
N TYR A 360 -0.34 -0.06 -4.95
CA TYR A 360 -1.01 1.17 -4.54
C TYR A 360 -1.50 1.01 -3.10
N LEU A 361 -1.07 1.91 -2.21
CA LEU A 361 -1.59 1.99 -0.85
C LEU A 361 -2.74 2.99 -0.83
N ALA A 362 -3.81 2.62 -0.14
CA ALA A 362 -5.03 3.39 0.00
C ALA A 362 -5.49 3.39 1.46
N ARG A 363 -6.18 4.44 1.90
CA ARG A 363 -6.83 4.49 3.21
C ARG A 363 -8.21 5.11 3.06
N PRO A 364 -9.31 4.39 3.32
CA PRO A 364 -10.64 4.99 3.32
C PRO A 364 -10.77 5.96 4.50
N ASN A 365 -11.50 7.07 4.30
CA ASN A 365 -11.70 8.02 5.41
C ASN A 365 -12.82 7.60 6.37
N SER A 366 -13.63 6.62 5.97
CA SER A 366 -14.72 6.05 6.74
C SER A 366 -14.74 4.53 6.59
N THR A 367 -15.29 3.86 7.58
CA THR A 367 -15.54 2.41 7.54
C THR A 367 -16.85 2.06 6.80
N SER A 368 -17.66 3.06 6.43
CA SER A 368 -18.91 2.81 5.71
C SER A 368 -18.65 2.34 4.28
N PRO A 369 -19.26 1.22 3.83
CA PRO A 369 -19.13 0.73 2.45
C PRO A 369 -19.70 1.68 1.39
N SER A 370 -20.57 2.61 1.79
CA SER A 370 -21.15 3.62 0.90
C SER A 370 -20.25 4.84 0.70
N ASP A 371 -19.22 4.99 1.52
CA ASP A 371 -18.32 6.12 1.42
C ASP A 371 -17.21 5.82 0.39
N THR A 372 -17.14 6.66 -0.63
CA THR A 372 -16.12 6.58 -1.70
C THR A 372 -14.89 7.42 -1.39
N SER A 373 -14.88 8.08 -0.23
CA SER A 373 -13.76 8.91 0.22
C SER A 373 -12.56 8.09 0.65
N GLY A 374 -11.38 8.66 0.43
CA GLY A 374 -10.13 8.05 0.85
C GLY A 374 -8.93 8.75 0.27
N THR A 375 -7.78 8.34 0.78
CA THR A 375 -6.47 8.84 0.41
C THR A 375 -5.68 7.76 -0.31
N LEU A 376 -4.95 8.13 -1.36
CA LEU A 376 -4.06 7.25 -2.10
C LEU A 376 -2.62 7.74 -1.94
N TRP A 377 -1.66 6.82 -1.91
CA TRP A 377 -0.23 7.15 -1.87
C TRP A 377 0.45 6.84 -3.20
N ARG A 378 1.65 7.42 -3.39
CA ARG A 378 2.51 7.11 -4.52
C ARG A 378 2.67 5.60 -4.72
N ALA A 379 2.44 5.16 -5.95
CA ALA A 379 2.58 3.76 -6.32
C ALA A 379 4.04 3.31 -6.25
N MET A 380 4.26 2.05 -5.88
CA MET A 380 5.59 1.47 -5.81
C MET A 380 5.74 0.26 -6.75
N ARG A 381 6.95 0.03 -7.26
CA ARG A 381 7.22 -1.09 -8.17
C ARG A 381 7.54 -2.36 -7.39
N ILE A 382 6.92 -3.46 -7.77
CA ILE A 382 7.14 -4.80 -7.22
C ILE A 382 7.56 -5.70 -8.39
N ASN A 383 8.64 -6.46 -8.23
CA ASN A 383 9.10 -7.41 -9.24
C ASN A 383 9.14 -8.80 -8.64
N THR A 384 8.49 -9.77 -9.28
CA THR A 384 8.54 -11.17 -8.86
C THR A 384 9.79 -11.87 -9.41
N LYS A 385 10.28 -12.83 -8.64
CA LYS A 385 11.44 -13.67 -8.99
C LYS A 385 11.10 -14.64 -10.12
N LYS A 386 12.13 -15.15 -10.79
CA LYS A 386 12.01 -16.01 -11.98
C LYS A 386 12.23 -17.49 -11.69
N ASP A 387 13.24 -17.83 -10.89
CA ASP A 387 13.83 -19.17 -10.88
C ASP A 387 13.03 -20.16 -10.01
N GLY A 388 12.25 -19.66 -9.05
CA GLY A 388 11.29 -20.47 -8.26
C GLY A 388 11.84 -21.24 -7.07
N ASN A 389 13.11 -21.01 -6.75
CA ASN A 389 13.84 -21.65 -5.65
C ASN A 389 14.00 -20.74 -4.44
N CYS A 390 13.30 -19.61 -4.43
CA CYS A 390 13.21 -18.71 -3.30
C CYS A 390 11.74 -18.60 -2.88
N GLN A 391 11.45 -18.59 -1.58
CA GLN A 391 10.10 -18.39 -1.05
C GLN A 391 10.17 -17.44 0.15
N ILE A 392 9.28 -16.46 0.21
CA ILE A 392 9.18 -15.55 1.37
C ILE A 392 8.85 -16.37 2.61
N ILE A 393 9.49 -16.09 3.75
CA ILE A 393 9.03 -16.55 5.07
C ILE A 393 8.92 -15.34 6.01
N TYR A 394 7.97 -15.35 6.93
CA TYR A 394 7.75 -14.27 7.90
C TYR A 394 7.03 -14.78 9.17
N ASN A 395 7.00 -13.96 10.22
CA ASN A 395 6.39 -14.28 11.53
C ASN A 395 7.00 -15.52 12.21
N LEU A 396 8.33 -15.64 12.15
CA LEU A 396 9.07 -16.69 12.83
C LEU A 396 9.01 -16.48 14.36
N PRO A 397 8.69 -17.51 15.17
CA PRO A 397 8.64 -17.39 16.63
C PRO A 397 9.96 -16.96 17.28
N PHE A 398 11.10 -17.53 16.87
CA PHE A 398 12.40 -17.18 17.41
C PHE A 398 13.02 -16.02 16.63
N CYS A 399 13.28 -16.15 15.33
CA CYS A 399 13.84 -15.11 14.47
C CYS A 399 12.77 -14.11 13.99
N SER A 400 12.07 -13.47 14.93
CA SER A 400 10.89 -12.62 14.69
C SER A 400 11.07 -11.50 13.68
N GLU A 401 12.28 -11.02 13.45
CA GLU A 401 12.60 -9.94 12.53
C GLU A 401 12.84 -10.40 11.08
N VAL A 402 12.83 -11.71 10.82
CA VAL A 402 12.97 -12.30 9.48
C VAL A 402 11.65 -12.21 8.73
N ALA A 403 11.71 -11.65 7.51
CA ALA A 403 10.56 -11.41 6.66
C ALA A 403 10.95 -11.30 5.17
N TYR A 404 11.80 -12.21 4.68
CA TYR A 404 12.36 -12.14 3.33
C TYR A 404 12.36 -13.51 2.63
N ALA A 405 12.66 -13.52 1.33
CA ALA A 405 12.74 -14.75 0.57
C ALA A 405 13.97 -15.56 0.98
N VAL A 406 13.78 -16.85 1.24
CA VAL A 406 14.83 -17.80 1.62
C VAL A 406 14.90 -18.93 0.58
N PRO A 407 16.03 -19.65 0.48
CA PRO A 407 16.13 -20.80 -0.41
C PRO A 407 15.07 -21.83 -0.04
N SER A 408 14.32 -22.27 -1.04
CA SER A 408 13.15 -23.12 -0.86
C SER A 408 13.08 -24.18 -1.95
N ASN A 409 12.33 -25.23 -1.64
CA ASN A 409 11.93 -26.22 -2.61
C ASN A 409 10.42 -26.43 -2.48
N PRO A 410 9.62 -25.82 -3.37
CA PRO A 410 8.16 -25.87 -3.25
C PRO A 410 7.58 -27.27 -3.45
N THR A 411 8.36 -28.23 -3.98
CA THR A 411 7.90 -29.62 -4.12
C THR A 411 8.08 -30.44 -2.84
N LEU A 412 8.93 -29.98 -1.92
CA LEU A 412 9.24 -30.66 -0.65
C LEU A 412 8.65 -29.95 0.56
N PHE A 413 8.58 -28.62 0.53
CA PHE A 413 8.21 -27.80 1.68
C PHE A 413 7.03 -26.90 1.38
N ASN A 414 6.10 -26.87 2.33
CA ASN A 414 5.12 -25.79 2.45
C ASN A 414 5.72 -24.64 3.26
N MET A 415 5.15 -23.45 3.12
CA MET A 415 5.55 -22.24 3.86
C MET A 415 5.83 -22.50 5.35
N ASN A 416 4.87 -23.10 6.09
CA ASN A 416 5.02 -23.30 7.53
C ASN A 416 6.18 -24.25 7.89
N ASN A 417 6.37 -25.32 7.10
CA ASN A 417 7.45 -26.28 7.35
C ASN A 417 8.81 -25.65 7.02
N LEU A 418 8.87 -24.82 5.98
CA LEU A 418 10.07 -24.07 5.62
C LEU A 418 10.45 -23.06 6.72
N THR A 419 9.45 -22.31 7.22
CA THR A 419 9.61 -21.37 8.34
C THR A 419 10.16 -22.09 9.58
N ASN A 420 9.55 -23.20 9.99
CA ASN A 420 10.00 -23.96 11.16
C ASN A 420 11.41 -24.54 10.96
N PHE A 421 11.72 -25.06 9.76
CA PHE A 421 13.06 -25.57 9.47
C PHE A 421 14.17 -24.54 9.74
N TYR A 422 13.99 -23.31 9.25
CA TYR A 422 14.98 -22.24 9.45
C TYR A 422 14.99 -21.74 10.89
N ASP A 423 13.83 -21.59 11.51
CA ASP A 423 13.71 -21.07 12.88
C ASP A 423 14.26 -22.04 13.93
N ASP A 424 13.97 -23.34 13.79
CA ASP A 424 14.42 -24.39 14.70
C ASP A 424 15.95 -24.55 14.69
N ILE A 425 16.58 -24.40 13.52
CA ILE A 425 18.05 -24.45 13.40
C ILE A 425 18.66 -23.26 14.15
N ALA A 426 18.16 -22.04 13.91
CA ALA A 426 18.67 -20.85 14.58
C ALA A 426 18.47 -20.94 16.10
N GLN A 427 17.29 -21.38 16.55
CA GLN A 427 17.00 -21.57 17.97
C GLN A 427 17.91 -22.63 18.62
N SER A 428 18.17 -23.73 17.91
CA SER A 428 19.08 -24.80 18.39
C SER A 428 20.50 -24.29 18.62
N TRP A 429 21.05 -23.52 17.67
CA TRP A 429 22.41 -22.96 17.79
C TRP A 429 22.51 -21.86 18.84
N TYR A 430 21.44 -21.10 19.04
CA TYR A 430 21.38 -20.07 20.06
C TYR A 430 21.50 -20.63 21.49
N LYS A 431 21.02 -21.86 21.73
CA LYS A 431 21.04 -22.49 23.07
C LYS A 431 22.44 -22.50 23.71
N ASN A 432 23.48 -22.81 22.95
CA ASN A 432 24.85 -22.85 23.47
C ASN A 432 25.33 -21.46 23.90
N PHE A 433 25.02 -20.43 23.10
CA PHE A 433 25.32 -19.05 23.46
C PHE A 433 24.58 -18.62 24.72
N SER A 434 23.31 -19.00 24.88
CA SER A 434 22.54 -18.66 26.08
C SER A 434 23.22 -19.17 27.36
N TYR A 435 23.87 -20.35 27.32
CA TYR A 435 24.65 -20.86 28.43
C TYR A 435 25.95 -20.09 28.66
N SER A 436 26.65 -19.67 27.60
CA SER A 436 27.82 -18.81 27.71
C SER A 436 27.48 -17.43 28.29
N LEU A 437 26.35 -16.84 27.88
CA LEU A 437 25.91 -15.55 28.39
C LEU A 437 25.55 -15.61 29.88
N GLN A 438 25.00 -16.74 30.36
CA GLN A 438 24.72 -16.96 31.79
C GLN A 438 25.99 -16.99 32.67
N GLN A 439 27.16 -17.25 32.09
CA GLN A 439 28.44 -17.20 32.81
C GLN A 439 28.97 -15.76 32.96
N ILE A 440 28.41 -14.80 32.20
CA ILE A 440 28.75 -13.38 32.31
C ILE A 440 27.93 -12.77 33.45
N GLN A 441 28.59 -11.99 34.31
CA GLN A 441 27.92 -11.28 35.41
C GLN A 441 27.11 -10.09 34.88
N CYS A 442 25.91 -10.38 34.37
CA CYS A 442 25.01 -9.39 33.77
C CYS A 442 24.39 -8.42 34.79
N ASN A 443 24.27 -8.83 36.05
CA ASN A 443 23.72 -8.02 37.14
C ASN A 443 24.82 -7.66 38.14
N ALA A 444 25.83 -6.95 37.65
CA ALA A 444 26.94 -6.45 38.45
C ALA A 444 26.71 -4.98 38.84
N SER A 445 27.39 -4.49 39.88
CA SER A 445 27.38 -3.07 40.22
C SER A 445 27.97 -2.23 39.08
N ARG A 446 27.69 -0.91 39.04
CA ARG A 446 28.23 0.00 38.00
C ARG A 446 29.75 -0.05 37.84
N SER A 447 30.49 -0.46 38.88
CA SER A 447 31.95 -0.60 38.87
C SER A 447 32.45 -1.96 38.37
N ALA A 448 31.56 -2.96 38.25
CA ALA A 448 31.89 -4.33 37.85
C ALA A 448 31.17 -4.78 36.56
N GLN A 449 30.25 -3.98 36.03
CA GLN A 449 29.64 -4.21 34.72
C GLN A 449 30.69 -4.11 33.60
N TYR A 450 30.57 -4.96 32.59
CA TYR A 450 31.52 -5.00 31.47
C TYR A 450 31.41 -3.79 30.53
N SER A 451 30.28 -3.07 30.57
CA SER A 451 30.07 -1.87 29.78
C SER A 451 29.11 -0.90 30.51
N PRO A 452 29.37 0.42 30.46
CA PRO A 452 28.43 1.42 30.97
C PRO A 452 27.31 1.80 30.00
N ALA A 453 27.42 1.41 28.73
CA ALA A 453 26.48 1.79 27.67
C ALA A 453 25.68 0.61 27.11
N ARG A 454 26.10 -0.62 27.40
CA ARG A 454 25.49 -1.85 26.89
C ARG A 454 25.34 -2.86 28.02
N ASP A 455 24.27 -3.64 27.95
CA ASP A 455 24.00 -4.69 28.91
C ASP A 455 23.88 -6.07 28.25
N CYS A 456 23.67 -7.12 29.04
CA CYS A 456 23.53 -8.46 28.49
C CYS A 456 22.29 -8.62 27.60
N ALA A 457 21.24 -7.81 27.75
CA ALA A 457 20.08 -7.87 26.86
C ALA A 457 20.43 -7.29 25.47
N ASP A 458 21.25 -6.23 25.41
CA ASP A 458 21.83 -5.73 24.15
C ASP A 458 22.70 -6.80 23.47
N CYS A 459 23.58 -7.46 24.23
CA CYS A 459 24.42 -8.55 23.73
C CYS A 459 23.57 -9.71 23.21
N ASP A 460 22.54 -10.09 23.97
CA ASP A 460 21.61 -11.15 23.61
C ASP A 460 20.88 -10.87 22.30
N ALA A 461 20.29 -9.68 22.19
CA ALA A 461 19.61 -9.22 20.99
C ALA A 461 20.56 -9.13 19.80
N ALA A 462 21.79 -8.62 20.00
CA ALA A 462 22.79 -8.52 18.94
C ALA A 462 23.23 -9.90 18.43
N TYR A 463 23.48 -10.87 19.33
CA TYR A 463 23.83 -12.23 18.95
C TYR A 463 22.69 -12.94 18.24
N LYS A 464 21.46 -12.82 18.76
CA LYS A 464 20.27 -13.38 18.11
C LYS A 464 20.10 -12.80 16.70
N ASN A 465 20.24 -11.48 16.55
CA ASN A 465 20.10 -10.81 15.26
C ASN A 465 21.18 -11.26 14.26
N TRP A 466 22.43 -11.32 14.70
CA TRP A 466 23.53 -11.84 13.90
C TRP A 466 23.29 -13.30 13.50
N LEU A 467 22.93 -14.16 14.46
CA LEU A 467 22.70 -15.59 14.25
C LEU A 467 21.59 -15.84 13.22
N CYS A 468 20.44 -15.17 13.37
CA CYS A 468 19.34 -15.29 12.42
C CYS A 468 19.77 -14.86 11.01
N ALA A 469 20.51 -13.76 10.87
CA ALA A 469 20.96 -13.28 9.57
C ALA A 469 21.98 -14.22 8.89
N VAL A 470 22.91 -14.83 9.64
CA VAL A 470 23.90 -15.76 9.08
C VAL A 470 23.34 -17.16 8.82
N THR A 471 22.33 -17.57 9.59
CA THR A 471 21.71 -18.91 9.49
C THR A 471 20.63 -18.97 8.42
N ILE A 472 19.91 -17.86 8.21
CA ILE A 472 18.76 -17.79 7.30
C ILE A 472 19.13 -16.89 6.11
N PRO A 473 19.70 -17.46 5.04
CA PRO A 473 20.16 -16.68 3.88
C PRO A 473 19.00 -16.01 3.16
N ARG A 474 19.20 -14.76 2.74
CA ARG A 474 18.26 -14.05 1.86
C ARG A 474 18.52 -14.42 0.41
N CYS A 475 17.53 -15.02 -0.22
CA CYS A 475 17.60 -15.67 -1.53
C CYS A 475 17.23 -14.72 -2.68
N MET A 476 17.97 -14.85 -3.77
CA MET A 476 17.79 -14.16 -5.04
C MET A 476 17.92 -15.16 -6.20
N ASP A 477 17.31 -14.81 -7.33
CA ASP A 477 17.43 -15.57 -8.57
C ASP A 477 18.91 -15.78 -8.93
N TYR A 478 19.25 -17.00 -9.32
CA TYR A 478 20.58 -17.35 -9.79
C TYR A 478 20.93 -16.60 -11.07
N SER A 479 19.92 -16.34 -11.91
CA SER A 479 20.05 -15.54 -13.14
C SER A 479 20.36 -14.05 -12.90
N SER A 480 20.27 -13.56 -11.67
CA SER A 480 20.59 -12.17 -11.34
C SER A 480 22.06 -11.85 -11.56
N LYS A 481 22.35 -10.70 -12.17
CA LYS A 481 23.72 -10.22 -12.46
C LYS A 481 24.23 -9.17 -11.46
N LEU A 482 23.54 -8.99 -10.33
CA LEU A 482 23.91 -7.96 -9.35
C LEU A 482 25.25 -8.33 -8.67
N PRO A 483 26.22 -7.40 -8.58
CA PRO A 483 27.60 -7.71 -8.22
C PRO A 483 27.82 -8.06 -6.73
N TYR A 484 26.88 -7.71 -5.86
CA TYR A 484 26.99 -7.95 -4.41
C TYR A 484 26.49 -9.34 -3.99
N LEU A 485 25.83 -10.07 -4.90
CA LEU A 485 25.28 -11.39 -4.66
C LEU A 485 26.38 -12.45 -4.59
N ALA A 486 26.24 -13.42 -3.69
CA ALA A 486 27.11 -14.58 -3.62
C ALA A 486 26.42 -15.80 -4.24
N GLU A 487 27.13 -16.53 -5.09
CA GLU A 487 26.63 -17.78 -5.66
C GLU A 487 26.72 -18.91 -4.64
N ARG A 488 25.67 -19.73 -4.55
CA ARG A 488 25.54 -20.84 -3.60
C ARG A 488 25.00 -22.07 -4.28
N ALA A 489 25.38 -23.24 -3.77
CA ALA A 489 24.96 -24.54 -4.30
C ALA A 489 25.26 -24.67 -5.81
N VAL A 490 26.38 -24.09 -6.27
CA VAL A 490 26.79 -24.17 -7.68
C VAL A 490 27.15 -25.62 -8.00
N GLY A 491 26.55 -26.16 -9.06
CA GLY A 491 26.72 -27.56 -9.47
C GLY A 491 25.73 -28.54 -8.85
N GLU A 492 24.98 -28.13 -7.82
CA GLU A 492 23.89 -28.93 -7.26
C GLU A 492 22.65 -28.87 -8.16
N LEU A 493 21.86 -29.95 -8.15
CA LEU A 493 20.60 -30.02 -8.90
C LEU A 493 19.40 -29.79 -7.98
N PHE A 494 18.37 -29.12 -8.50
CA PHE A 494 17.08 -29.03 -7.85
C PHE A 494 16.39 -30.41 -7.88
N TYR A 495 15.99 -30.91 -6.71
CA TYR A 495 15.22 -32.15 -6.61
C TYR A 495 13.72 -31.87 -6.71
N ASN A 496 13.06 -32.40 -7.73
CA ASN A 496 11.61 -32.31 -7.89
C ASN A 496 10.92 -33.54 -7.30
N ALA A 497 10.23 -33.37 -6.17
CA ALA A 497 9.58 -34.48 -5.47
C ALA A 497 8.38 -35.06 -6.25
N SER A 498 7.67 -34.23 -7.01
CA SER A 498 6.50 -34.65 -7.80
C SER A 498 6.89 -35.57 -8.94
N SER A 499 8.02 -35.29 -9.61
CA SER A 499 8.54 -36.13 -10.70
C SER A 499 9.61 -37.14 -10.26
N LYS A 500 10.09 -37.04 -9.01
CA LYS A 500 11.21 -37.82 -8.44
C LYS A 500 12.48 -37.74 -9.29
N LYS A 501 12.76 -36.58 -9.87
CA LYS A 501 13.92 -36.34 -10.75
C LYS A 501 14.70 -35.12 -10.30
N ASN A 502 15.99 -35.12 -10.63
CA ASN A 502 16.84 -33.95 -10.53
C ASN A 502 16.71 -33.11 -11.79
N GLN A 503 16.64 -31.79 -11.63
CA GLN A 503 16.56 -30.81 -12.70
C GLN A 503 17.41 -29.58 -12.35
N THR A 504 17.75 -28.74 -13.32
CA THR A 504 18.59 -27.56 -13.09
C THR A 504 17.84 -26.47 -12.31
N HIS A 505 16.54 -26.32 -12.55
CA HIS A 505 15.68 -25.36 -11.85
C HIS A 505 14.26 -25.89 -11.64
N PRO A 506 13.50 -25.38 -10.65
CA PRO A 506 12.10 -25.74 -10.38
C PRO A 506 11.19 -25.80 -11.61
N PHE A 507 11.42 -24.90 -12.57
CA PHE A 507 10.53 -24.65 -13.71
C PHE A 507 11.16 -24.87 -15.10
N ASN A 508 12.43 -25.27 -15.19
CA ASN A 508 13.05 -25.65 -16.45
C ASN A 508 13.22 -27.17 -16.50
N THR A 509 12.45 -27.82 -17.37
CA THR A 509 12.48 -29.28 -17.58
C THR A 509 13.41 -29.69 -18.73
N THR A 510 14.03 -28.75 -19.45
CA THR A 510 14.65 -29.01 -20.76
C THR A 510 16.17 -29.05 -20.83
N ASP A 511 16.94 -28.68 -19.80
CA ASP A 511 18.40 -28.58 -19.97
C ASP A 511 19.20 -29.59 -19.12
N VAL A 512 19.86 -30.49 -19.85
CA VAL A 512 21.02 -31.26 -19.43
C VAL A 512 22.18 -30.28 -19.22
N VAL A 513 22.84 -30.41 -18.06
CA VAL A 513 23.99 -29.63 -17.60
C VAL A 513 25.14 -29.69 -18.62
N PRO A 514 25.71 -28.57 -19.09
CA PRO A 514 27.15 -28.49 -19.27
C PRO A 514 27.69 -28.03 -17.92
N LEU A 515 28.35 -28.96 -17.21
CA LEU A 515 29.18 -28.63 -16.07
C LEU A 515 30.07 -27.47 -16.51
N LEU A 516 30.06 -26.36 -15.78
CA LEU A 516 31.02 -25.28 -16.03
C LEU A 516 32.41 -25.84 -15.72
N GLU A 517 33.08 -26.36 -16.74
CA GLU A 517 34.52 -26.48 -16.81
C GLU A 517 35.09 -25.07 -16.94
N ASP A 518 35.26 -24.35 -15.82
CA ASP A 518 36.54 -23.68 -15.57
C ASP A 518 36.66 -23.09 -14.15
N GLY A 519 37.80 -23.34 -13.51
CA GLY A 519 38.48 -22.37 -12.65
C GLY A 519 37.97 -22.09 -11.23
N ASN A 520 38.35 -22.93 -10.28
CA ASN A 520 38.89 -22.50 -8.98
C ASN A 520 37.92 -21.78 -8.01
N MET A 521 36.87 -22.46 -7.51
CA MET A 521 36.02 -21.90 -6.43
C MET A 521 35.51 -22.96 -5.44
N THR A 522 36.29 -23.25 -4.40
CA THR A 522 35.90 -24.16 -3.30
C THR A 522 34.84 -23.57 -2.34
N HIS A 523 34.31 -22.36 -2.61
CA HIS A 523 33.40 -21.63 -1.72
C HIS A 523 32.01 -21.31 -2.32
N THR A 524 31.78 -21.57 -3.62
CA THR A 524 30.49 -21.38 -4.29
C THR A 524 29.65 -22.67 -4.37
N GLU A 525 30.27 -23.82 -4.09
CA GLU A 525 29.64 -25.14 -4.13
C GLU A 525 28.61 -25.35 -3.02
N PHE A 526 28.71 -24.62 -1.89
CA PHE A 526 27.87 -24.88 -0.71
C PHE A 526 27.10 -23.66 -0.24
N SER A 527 25.89 -23.91 0.26
CA SER A 527 25.14 -22.96 1.09
C SER A 527 25.87 -22.68 2.40
N ARG A 528 25.56 -21.54 3.06
CA ARG A 528 26.12 -21.22 4.38
C ARG A 528 25.90 -22.31 5.43
N ASN A 529 24.80 -23.03 5.30
CA ASN A 529 24.46 -24.14 6.14
C ASN A 529 24.26 -25.37 5.28
N ALA A 530 25.07 -26.40 5.52
CA ALA A 530 25.00 -27.67 4.79
C ALA A 530 23.62 -28.34 4.88
N ARG A 531 22.81 -28.04 5.91
CA ARG A 531 21.43 -28.54 6.01
C ARG A 531 20.53 -27.99 4.91
N ILE A 532 20.81 -26.80 4.36
CA ILE A 532 20.03 -26.23 3.25
C ILE A 532 20.19 -27.14 2.03
N ASP A 533 21.43 -27.49 1.69
CA ASP A 533 21.73 -28.33 0.52
C ASP A 533 21.24 -29.76 0.75
N GLN A 534 21.36 -30.31 1.96
CA GLN A 534 20.95 -31.68 2.27
C GLN A 534 19.42 -31.88 2.36
N VAL A 535 18.70 -30.91 2.95
CA VAL A 535 17.28 -31.07 3.32
C VAL A 535 16.38 -30.31 2.35
N ILE A 536 16.65 -29.02 2.11
CA ILE A 536 15.83 -28.20 1.22
C ILE A 536 16.10 -28.57 -0.24
N ARG A 537 17.37 -28.82 -0.60
CA ARG A 537 17.80 -29.09 -2.00
C ARG A 537 17.23 -28.06 -2.99
N PRO A 538 17.56 -26.75 -2.81
CA PRO A 538 17.00 -25.68 -3.64
C PRO A 538 17.63 -25.57 -5.05
N GLY A 539 18.68 -26.34 -5.34
CA GLY A 539 19.52 -26.12 -6.52
C GLY A 539 20.32 -24.81 -6.40
N PRO A 540 20.92 -24.32 -7.50
CA PRO A 540 21.77 -23.14 -7.46
C PRO A 540 20.94 -21.87 -7.24
N TYR A 541 21.38 -21.01 -6.32
CA TYR A 541 20.72 -19.73 -6.03
C TYR A 541 21.77 -18.66 -5.71
N LYS A 542 21.33 -17.40 -5.67
CA LYS A 542 22.16 -16.29 -5.22
C LYS A 542 21.75 -15.79 -3.85
N GLU A 543 22.72 -15.44 -3.04
CA GLU A 543 22.54 -15.00 -1.68
C GLU A 543 22.88 -13.51 -1.53
N VAL A 544 21.98 -12.75 -0.91
CA VAL A 544 22.33 -11.43 -0.35
C VAL A 544 23.05 -11.66 0.98
N LYS A 545 24.37 -11.50 0.98
CA LYS A 545 25.23 -11.75 2.16
C LYS A 545 24.79 -10.91 3.38
N PRO A 546 24.90 -11.41 4.63
CA PRO A 546 24.62 -10.64 5.83
C PRO A 546 25.47 -9.36 5.89
N CYS A 547 24.93 -8.30 6.46
CA CYS A 547 25.68 -7.07 6.62
C CYS A 547 26.79 -7.22 7.68
N ILE A 548 27.98 -6.70 7.39
CA ILE A 548 29.14 -6.78 8.31
C ILE A 548 28.91 -6.01 9.63
N ASP A 549 28.04 -5.00 9.61
CA ASP A 549 27.67 -4.21 10.79
C ASP A 549 26.94 -5.03 11.86
N LEU A 550 26.30 -6.14 11.50
CA LEU A 550 25.73 -7.08 12.47
C LEU A 550 26.84 -7.70 13.33
N CYS A 551 27.98 -8.04 12.72
CA CYS A 551 29.14 -8.54 13.45
C CYS A 551 29.72 -7.44 14.36
N TRP A 552 29.90 -6.22 13.84
CA TRP A 552 30.42 -5.11 14.65
C TRP A 552 29.50 -4.77 15.83
N THR A 553 28.18 -4.81 15.62
CA THR A 553 27.18 -4.61 16.67
C THR A 553 27.29 -5.72 17.72
N LEU A 554 27.47 -6.98 17.30
CA LEU A 554 27.70 -8.09 18.22
C LEU A 554 28.95 -7.87 19.09
N VAL A 555 30.09 -7.57 18.47
CA VAL A 555 31.36 -7.34 19.20
C VAL A 555 31.27 -6.12 20.11
N GLN A 556 30.56 -5.07 19.70
CA GLN A 556 30.38 -3.86 20.50
C GLN A 556 29.45 -4.09 21.71
N SER A 557 28.39 -4.89 21.53
CA SER A 557 27.38 -5.11 22.57
C SER A 557 27.79 -6.16 23.59
N CYS A 558 28.65 -7.11 23.23
CA CYS A 558 28.98 -8.24 24.11
C CYS A 558 30.27 -8.07 24.90
N SER A 559 30.35 -8.77 26.04
CA SER A 559 31.58 -8.84 26.84
C SER A 559 32.72 -9.47 26.05
N SER A 560 33.93 -8.90 26.16
CA SER A 560 35.15 -9.44 25.53
C SER A 560 35.47 -10.88 25.94
N ASN A 561 34.96 -11.34 27.09
CA ASN A 561 35.15 -12.72 27.58
C ASN A 561 34.54 -13.76 26.63
N LEU A 562 33.55 -13.38 25.83
CA LEU A 562 32.93 -14.26 24.83
C LEU A 562 33.81 -14.43 23.58
N GLY A 563 34.86 -13.61 23.41
CA GLY A 563 35.87 -13.81 22.37
C GLY A 563 35.40 -13.54 20.93
N PHE A 564 34.26 -12.87 20.73
CA PHE A 564 33.79 -12.52 19.39
C PHE A 564 34.79 -11.61 18.65
N GLN A 565 35.04 -11.93 17.38
CA GLN A 565 35.92 -11.16 16.51
C GLN A 565 35.29 -11.07 15.13
N CYS A 566 35.38 -9.89 14.51
CA CYS A 566 34.94 -9.69 13.14
C CYS A 566 36.13 -9.74 12.18
N PRO A 567 35.92 -10.19 10.92
CA PRO A 567 36.91 -10.06 9.87
C PRO A 567 37.40 -8.61 9.74
N ARG A 568 38.68 -8.43 9.40
CA ARG A 568 39.24 -7.10 9.14
C ARG A 568 38.59 -6.50 7.90
N SER A 569 38.45 -5.16 7.89
CA SER A 569 37.99 -4.45 6.69
C SER A 569 38.84 -4.84 5.48
N GLU A 570 38.19 -5.03 4.35
CA GLU A 570 38.80 -5.40 3.06
C GLU A 570 39.52 -6.76 3.05
N SER A 571 39.44 -7.54 4.12
CA SER A 571 39.96 -8.90 4.12
C SER A 571 39.14 -9.81 3.20
N TRP A 572 39.80 -10.81 2.62
CA TRP A 572 39.13 -11.82 1.80
C TRP A 572 37.95 -12.48 2.54
N GLY A 573 38.14 -12.82 3.82
CA GLY A 573 37.07 -13.39 4.65
C GLY A 573 35.84 -12.49 4.78
N MET A 574 36.04 -11.17 4.88
CA MET A 574 34.95 -10.19 4.89
C MET A 574 34.19 -10.19 3.56
N LEU A 575 34.90 -10.05 2.43
CA LEU A 575 34.31 -9.94 1.10
C LEU A 575 33.51 -11.21 0.70
N GLN A 576 33.95 -12.36 1.18
CA GLN A 576 33.27 -13.64 0.95
C GLN A 576 32.06 -13.86 1.86
N SER A 577 32.13 -13.40 3.11
CA SER A 577 31.13 -13.76 4.13
C SER A 577 30.08 -12.69 4.35
N TYR A 578 30.40 -11.42 4.13
CA TYR A 578 29.56 -10.29 4.47
C TYR A 578 29.40 -9.30 3.29
N GLY A 579 28.35 -8.51 3.33
CA GLY A 579 28.14 -7.34 2.48
C GLY A 579 28.13 -6.05 3.29
N THR A 580 28.05 -4.93 2.57
CA THR A 580 27.96 -3.57 3.14
C THR A 580 26.66 -2.92 2.70
N ARG A 581 26.07 -2.09 3.57
CA ARG A 581 24.81 -1.39 3.26
C ARG A 581 25.02 -0.35 2.18
N ASP A 582 24.06 -0.21 1.28
CA ASP A 582 24.00 0.89 0.32
C ASP A 582 23.36 2.13 0.97
N MET A 583 23.88 3.31 0.64
CA MET A 583 23.41 4.57 1.23
C MET A 583 22.05 5.01 0.68
N ARG A 584 21.69 4.59 -0.53
CA ARG A 584 20.46 4.94 -1.26
C ARG A 584 19.25 4.09 -0.85
N GLY A 585 19.42 3.11 0.04
CA GLY A 585 18.33 2.30 0.59
C GLY A 585 18.09 0.98 -0.15
N ASP A 586 18.97 0.58 -1.06
CA ASP A 586 18.94 -0.74 -1.67
C ASP A 586 19.46 -1.82 -0.70
N VAL A 587 18.88 -3.02 -0.77
CA VAL A 587 19.31 -4.15 0.04
C VAL A 587 20.50 -4.86 -0.64
N THR A 588 21.69 -4.30 -0.47
CA THR A 588 22.98 -4.89 -0.92
C THR A 588 23.56 -5.90 0.06
N CYS A 589 23.06 -5.92 1.29
CA CYS A 589 23.39 -6.91 2.31
C CYS A 589 22.15 -7.19 3.17
N SER A 590 22.07 -8.41 3.72
CA SER A 590 20.95 -8.87 4.53
C SER A 590 21.09 -8.39 5.97
N PHE A 591 20.10 -7.67 6.46
CA PHE A 591 19.92 -7.35 7.86
C PHE A 591 18.47 -7.55 8.24
N LEU A 592 18.21 -7.79 9.52
CA LEU A 592 16.87 -8.05 10.00
C LEU A 592 15.99 -6.79 9.91
N GLY A 593 14.75 -6.95 9.46
CA GLY A 593 13.88 -5.81 9.12
C GLY A 593 14.34 -4.98 7.92
N ALA A 594 15.17 -5.54 7.02
CA ALA A 594 15.56 -4.87 5.78
C ALA A 594 14.37 -4.71 4.82
N VAL A 595 14.20 -3.49 4.32
CA VAL A 595 13.15 -3.11 3.39
C VAL A 595 13.78 -2.23 2.31
N TYR A 596 13.37 -2.40 1.06
CA TYR A 596 13.85 -1.58 -0.05
C TYR A 596 13.34 -0.14 0.06
N PHE A 597 14.16 0.80 -0.40
CA PHE A 597 13.84 2.23 -0.50
C PHE A 597 13.68 2.98 0.85
N LEU A 598 14.00 2.33 1.98
CA LEU A 598 14.22 3.04 3.24
C LEU A 598 15.65 3.59 3.24
N SER A 599 15.79 4.89 3.03
CA SER A 599 17.10 5.53 2.94
C SER A 599 17.84 5.51 4.28
N SER A 600 19.17 5.61 4.25
CA SER A 600 19.96 5.81 5.47
C SER A 600 19.80 7.23 6.05
N ALA A 601 19.26 8.18 5.28
CA ALA A 601 19.03 9.57 5.70
C ALA A 601 17.85 9.71 6.67
N GLU A 602 16.80 8.89 6.53
CA GLU A 602 15.71 8.76 7.52
C GLU A 602 16.19 8.13 8.85
N ARG A 603 17.43 7.64 8.90
CA ARG A 603 18.09 7.16 10.13
C ARG A 603 19.04 8.18 10.74
N ARG A 604 18.99 9.46 10.33
CA ARG A 604 19.62 10.54 11.08
C ARG A 604 18.66 11.07 12.16
N TRP A 605 18.86 10.53 13.36
CA TRP A 605 18.59 11.15 14.66
C TRP A 605 17.13 11.23 15.13
N ASN A 606 16.66 10.12 15.72
CA ASN A 606 15.73 10.18 16.85
C ASN A 606 16.49 9.82 18.15
N TRP A 607 17.49 10.63 18.47
CA TRP A 607 17.96 10.82 19.86
C TRP A 607 17.19 12.02 20.43
N VAL A 608 15.88 11.87 20.64
CA VAL A 608 15.11 12.79 21.48
C VAL A 608 14.40 11.96 22.54
N SER A 609 15.19 11.42 23.45
CA SER A 609 14.77 11.26 24.84
C SER A 609 15.70 12.13 25.68
N GLY A 610 15.13 13.12 26.38
CA GLY A 610 15.84 13.93 27.38
C GLY A 610 16.42 15.25 26.88
N GLY A 611 15.58 16.16 26.38
CA GLY A 611 15.93 17.56 26.17
C GLY A 611 16.17 18.32 27.48
N TRP A 612 17.21 17.97 28.26
CA TRP A 612 17.69 18.74 29.44
C TRP A 612 19.22 18.59 29.67
N GLY A 613 20.00 18.16 28.67
CA GLY A 613 21.46 17.92 28.83
C GLY A 613 22.40 19.00 28.27
N TRP A 614 21.94 19.83 27.33
CA TRP A 614 22.84 20.69 26.55
C TRP A 614 23.01 22.12 27.08
N ILE A 615 22.23 22.51 28.10
CA ILE A 615 22.36 23.84 28.75
C ILE A 615 23.42 23.82 29.88
N TRP A 616 23.80 22.64 30.39
CA TRP A 616 24.76 22.55 31.50
C TRP A 616 26.24 22.45 31.07
N GLY A 617 26.53 22.06 29.83
CA GLY A 617 27.90 21.94 29.31
C GLY A 617 28.60 23.28 29.07
N LEU A 618 27.84 24.33 28.73
CA LEU A 618 28.39 25.67 28.50
C LEU A 618 28.39 26.54 29.78
N GLY A 619 27.55 26.21 30.78
CA GLY A 619 27.56 26.88 32.08
C GLY A 619 28.72 26.47 32.99
N MET A 620 29.16 25.21 32.93
CA MET A 620 30.25 24.70 33.77
C MET A 620 31.63 25.21 33.31
N ALA A 621 31.85 25.36 32.00
CA ALA A 621 33.10 25.92 31.47
C ALA A 621 33.28 27.41 31.84
N ALA A 622 32.18 28.18 31.94
CA ALA A 622 32.20 29.56 32.39
C ALA A 622 32.40 29.69 33.91
N TRP A 623 31.99 28.68 34.70
CA TRP A 623 32.15 28.70 36.16
C TRP A 623 33.58 28.32 36.60
N PHE A 624 34.19 27.30 35.97
CA PHE A 624 35.59 26.94 36.23
C PHE A 624 36.59 28.00 35.73
N ALA A 625 36.22 28.83 34.77
CA ALA A 625 37.04 29.96 34.35
C ALA A 625 36.96 31.18 35.30
N TRP A 626 35.98 31.23 36.22
CA TRP A 626 35.79 32.38 37.12
C TRP A 626 36.19 32.09 38.58
N THR A 627 36.15 30.84 39.04
CA THR A 627 36.70 30.46 40.35
C THR A 627 38.02 29.73 40.15
N GLY A 628 39.12 30.48 40.19
CA GLY A 628 40.47 29.93 40.02
C GLY A 628 40.84 28.92 41.11
N LEU A 629 40.70 27.64 40.76
CA LEU A 629 41.26 26.47 41.45
C LEU A 629 41.86 25.52 40.41
#